data_AF-A0A966J384-F1
#
_entry.id   AF-A0A966J384-F1
#
_cell.length_a   1.000
_cell.length_b   1.000
_cell.length_c   1.000
_cell.angle_alpha   90.00
_cell.angle_beta   90.00
_cell.angle_gamma   90.00
#
_symmetry.space_group_name_H-M   'P 1'
#
loop_
_entity.id
_entity.type
_entity.pdbx_description
1 polymer ?
#
loop_
_entity_poly.entity_id
_entity_poly.type
_entity_poly.pdbx_seq_one_letter_code
_entity_poly.pdbx_strand_id
1 'polypeptide(L)'
;MTIFLRLRAAATALATTFALVACSSDESTGPTTPANGTLAISVSGLPSGANAAITVTGPNSYSQTATATTSLSVAPGAYTVAAAQVLSNNVRYNATITGSPATVASSATSTVTVAYSVTANPTVVISGSIAANRTLAADTNYVLRGFVYVNSGATLTINAGTRIVGDTTALGSALFVLRGARLVANGTESAPVVFTSQRSAGNRAPGDWGGLIIVGNARNNR
;
A
#
# COMPACT_ATOMS: atom_id res chain seq x y z
N MET A 1 -66.24 61.30 -16.75
CA MET A 1 -66.44 62.07 -15.51
C MET A 1 -65.11 62.71 -15.14
N THR A 2 -65.05 64.06 -15.18
CA THR A 2 -64.03 64.97 -14.57
C THR A 2 -62.55 64.78 -14.97
N ILE A 3 -61.93 65.59 -15.84
CA ILE A 3 -61.56 67.05 -15.81
C ILE A 3 -60.18 67.34 -15.15
N PHE A 4 -59.46 68.28 -15.77
CA PHE A 4 -58.24 69.07 -15.44
C PHE A 4 -56.93 68.59 -16.10
N LEU A 5 -56.40 69.19 -17.19
CA LEU A 5 -56.09 70.60 -17.56
C LEU A 5 -54.87 71.16 -16.79
N ARG A 6 -53.71 71.34 -17.44
CA ARG A 6 -53.14 72.66 -17.84
C ARG A 6 -51.69 72.57 -18.36
N LEU A 7 -51.60 72.98 -19.64
CA LEU A 7 -50.51 73.58 -20.40
C LEU A 7 -49.54 74.47 -19.59
N ARG A 8 -48.21 74.36 -19.82
CA ARG A 8 -47.30 75.50 -20.07
C ARG A 8 -46.08 75.03 -20.87
N ALA A 9 -45.95 75.56 -22.09
CA ALA A 9 -44.73 75.59 -22.85
C ALA A 9 -43.87 76.78 -22.42
N ALA A 10 -42.56 76.60 -22.34
CA ALA A 10 -41.59 77.69 -22.47
C ALA A 10 -40.30 77.10 -23.06
N ALA A 11 -40.02 77.49 -24.30
CA ALA A 11 -38.76 77.25 -24.98
C ALA A 11 -37.74 78.29 -24.50
N THR A 12 -36.48 77.89 -24.26
CA THR A 12 -35.34 78.82 -24.26
C THR A 12 -34.07 78.06 -24.65
N ALA A 13 -33.24 78.75 -25.42
CA ALA A 13 -32.23 78.20 -26.31
C ALA A 13 -30.87 77.91 -25.66
N LEU A 14 -30.20 76.90 -26.23
CA LEU A 14 -28.77 76.76 -26.56
C LEU A 14 -27.71 77.52 -25.74
N ALA A 15 -26.89 76.77 -25.00
CA ALA A 15 -25.46 77.05 -24.83
C ALA A 15 -24.69 75.73 -24.64
N THR A 16 -23.80 75.43 -25.58
CA THR A 16 -22.83 74.34 -25.55
C THR A 16 -21.76 74.61 -24.50
N THR A 17 -21.49 73.64 -23.62
CA THR A 17 -20.25 73.62 -22.83
C THR A 17 -19.80 72.18 -22.61
N PHE A 18 -18.65 71.85 -23.20
CA PHE A 18 -17.89 70.63 -22.95
C PHE A 18 -17.28 70.72 -21.55
N ALA A 19 -17.54 69.75 -20.67
CA ALA A 19 -16.79 69.57 -19.42
C ALA A 19 -16.66 68.07 -19.12
N LEU A 20 -15.50 67.72 -18.57
CA LEU A 20 -14.83 66.43 -18.67
C LEU A 20 -15.46 65.28 -17.85
N VAL A 21 -15.19 64.10 -18.39
CA VAL A 21 -15.02 62.76 -17.78
C VAL A 21 -14.52 62.75 -16.32
N ALA A 22 -14.90 61.67 -15.63
CA ALA A 22 -14.28 61.02 -14.46
C ALA A 22 -15.00 61.20 -13.12
N CYS A 23 -15.88 60.26 -12.81
CA CYS A 23 -15.91 59.66 -11.48
C CYS A 23 -15.55 58.19 -11.70
N SER A 24 -14.30 57.81 -11.41
CA SER A 24 -13.92 56.40 -11.42
C SER A 24 -14.61 55.72 -10.23
N SER A 25 -15.31 54.64 -10.52
CA SER A 25 -15.63 53.61 -9.55
C SER A 25 -14.33 52.87 -9.24
N ASP A 26 -13.56 53.36 -8.27
CA ASP A 26 -12.40 52.65 -7.73
C ASP A 26 -12.88 51.51 -6.80
N GLU A 27 -13.45 50.46 -7.40
CA GLU A 27 -13.29 49.12 -6.82
C GLU A 27 -11.95 48.58 -7.31
N SER A 28 -10.96 48.61 -6.42
CA SER A 28 -9.67 47.96 -6.64
C SER A 28 -9.88 46.44 -6.66
N THR A 29 -10.25 45.88 -7.82
CA THR A 29 -10.05 44.45 -8.07
C THR A 29 -8.59 44.23 -8.40
N GLY A 30 -7.72 44.24 -7.39
CA GLY A 30 -6.36 43.74 -7.51
C GLY A 30 -6.38 42.31 -8.09
N PRO A 31 -5.28 41.83 -8.72
CA PRO A 31 -5.26 40.48 -9.28
C PRO A 31 -5.56 39.47 -8.16
N THR A 32 -6.74 38.85 -8.22
CA THR A 32 -7.16 37.83 -7.26
C THR A 32 -6.31 36.58 -7.52
N THR A 33 -5.23 36.42 -6.77
CA THR A 33 -4.47 35.17 -6.81
C THR A 33 -5.42 34.06 -6.37
N PRO A 34 -5.66 33.01 -7.19
CA PRO A 34 -6.57 31.94 -6.81
C PRO A 34 -6.15 31.34 -5.47
N ALA A 35 -7.09 31.20 -4.53
CA ALA A 35 -6.81 30.54 -3.26
C ALA A 35 -6.33 29.10 -3.51
N ASN A 36 -5.40 28.63 -2.67
CA ASN A 36 -4.93 27.24 -2.75
C ASN A 36 -6.08 26.25 -2.52
N GLY A 37 -5.96 25.07 -3.11
CA GLY A 37 -6.76 23.90 -2.77
C GLY A 37 -5.97 22.93 -1.88
N THR A 38 -6.57 21.79 -1.59
CA THR A 38 -5.95 20.71 -0.78
C THR A 38 -5.81 19.44 -1.61
N LEU A 39 -4.62 18.87 -1.65
CA LEU A 39 -4.37 17.51 -2.11
C LEU A 39 -4.25 16.58 -0.89
N ALA A 40 -5.26 15.74 -0.66
CA ALA A 40 -5.25 14.75 0.41
C ALA A 40 -4.69 13.42 -0.12
N ILE A 41 -3.61 12.93 0.49
CA ILE A 41 -2.99 11.64 0.20
C ILE A 41 -3.39 10.68 1.31
N SER A 42 -4.15 9.66 0.95
CA SER A 42 -4.55 8.60 1.89
C SER A 42 -3.67 7.37 1.67
N VAL A 43 -2.90 6.99 2.69
CA VAL A 43 -2.01 5.83 2.66
C VAL A 43 -2.59 4.70 3.49
N SER A 44 -2.60 3.48 2.93
CA SER A 44 -3.08 2.28 3.62
C SER A 44 -2.24 1.05 3.27
N GLY A 45 -2.28 0.01 4.12
CA GLY A 45 -1.72 -1.31 3.81
C GLY A 45 -0.23 -1.52 4.11
N LEU A 46 0.46 -0.50 4.66
CA LEU A 46 1.78 -0.66 5.26
C LEU A 46 1.66 -1.01 6.76
N PRO A 47 2.60 -1.80 7.32
CA PRO A 47 2.65 -2.08 8.76
C PRO A 47 2.98 -0.81 9.56
N SER A 48 2.60 -0.78 10.84
CA SER A 48 2.88 0.35 11.73
C SER A 48 4.37 0.66 11.79
N GLY A 49 4.74 1.93 11.59
CA GLY A 49 6.13 2.38 11.60
C GLY A 49 6.87 2.23 10.26
N ALA A 50 6.25 1.62 9.24
CA ALA A 50 6.79 1.66 7.89
C ALA A 50 6.40 2.96 7.18
N ASN A 51 7.39 3.61 6.56
CA ASN A 51 7.17 4.81 5.76
C ASN A 51 6.83 4.44 4.32
N ALA A 52 5.82 5.10 3.77
CA ALA A 52 5.56 5.09 2.33
C ALA A 52 6.69 5.81 1.57
N ALA A 53 6.82 5.49 0.29
CA ALA A 53 7.79 6.10 -0.61
C ALA A 53 7.05 6.83 -1.73
N ILE A 54 6.40 7.95 -1.40
CA ILE A 54 5.51 8.69 -2.31
C ILE A 54 6.21 9.97 -2.78
N THR A 55 6.10 10.26 -4.07
CA THR A 55 6.50 11.53 -4.68
C THR A 55 5.29 12.13 -5.38
N VAL A 56 4.99 13.38 -5.03
CA VAL A 56 3.95 14.21 -5.66
C VAL A 56 4.63 15.22 -6.55
N THR A 57 4.27 15.27 -7.83
CA THR A 57 4.73 16.28 -8.77
C THR A 57 3.56 17.10 -9.30
N GLY A 58 3.78 18.36 -9.63
CA GLY A 58 2.70 19.26 -10.06
C GLY A 58 3.19 20.48 -10.85
N PRO A 59 2.32 21.48 -11.03
CA PRO A 59 2.64 22.70 -11.78
C PRO A 59 3.80 23.48 -11.15
N ASN A 60 4.42 24.38 -11.92
CA ASN A 60 5.50 25.27 -11.45
C ASN A 60 6.68 24.51 -10.81
N SER A 61 7.00 23.32 -11.34
CA SER A 61 8.05 22.44 -10.81
C SER A 61 7.82 21.98 -9.37
N TYR A 62 6.57 21.98 -8.90
CA TYR A 62 6.23 21.46 -7.59
C TYR A 62 6.64 20.00 -7.47
N SER A 63 7.37 19.66 -6.42
CA SER A 63 7.75 18.30 -6.08
C SER A 63 7.85 18.16 -4.57
N GLN A 64 7.17 17.17 -4.01
CA GLN A 64 7.21 16.87 -2.59
C GLN A 64 7.16 15.36 -2.32
N THR A 65 7.90 14.91 -1.33
CA THR A 65 7.80 13.54 -0.83
C THR A 65 6.78 13.42 0.30
N ALA A 66 6.12 12.28 0.39
CA ALA A 66 5.22 11.92 1.48
C ALA A 66 5.55 10.50 1.99
N THR A 67 5.54 10.34 3.31
CA THR A 67 5.85 9.06 3.97
C THR A 67 4.65 8.44 4.70
N ALA A 68 3.55 9.17 4.80
CA ALA A 68 2.31 8.74 5.43
C ALA A 68 1.12 9.53 4.88
N THR A 69 -0.08 9.21 5.35
CA THR A 69 -1.30 10.00 5.08
C THR A 69 -1.07 11.46 5.44
N THR A 70 -1.34 12.36 4.50
CA THR A 70 -1.09 13.79 4.66
C THR A 70 -1.99 14.64 3.77
N SER A 71 -2.07 15.94 4.05
CA SER A 71 -2.79 16.92 3.24
C SER A 71 -1.83 18.04 2.87
N LEU A 72 -1.75 18.35 1.58
CA LEU A 72 -0.87 19.39 1.03
C LEU A 72 -1.72 20.55 0.53
N SER A 73 -1.46 21.77 1.04
CA SER A 73 -2.05 22.99 0.49
C SER A 73 -1.30 23.40 -0.76
N VAL A 74 -1.94 23.33 -1.92
CA VAL A 74 -1.28 23.49 -3.22
C VAL A 74 -2.08 24.42 -4.14
N ALA A 75 -1.39 25.10 -5.05
CA ALA A 75 -2.04 25.95 -6.04
C ALA A 75 -2.97 25.12 -6.95
N PRO A 76 -4.05 25.70 -7.50
CA PRO A 76 -4.91 24.97 -8.43
C PRO A 76 -4.14 24.42 -9.63
N GLY A 77 -4.40 23.16 -9.98
CA GLY A 77 -3.71 22.48 -11.09
C GLY A 77 -3.74 20.96 -10.98
N ALA A 78 -3.07 20.29 -11.93
CA ALA A 78 -2.98 18.83 -11.97
C ALA A 78 -1.72 18.32 -11.25
N TYR A 79 -1.90 17.39 -10.33
CA TYR A 79 -0.83 16.77 -9.55
C TYR A 79 -0.76 15.28 -9.85
N THR A 80 0.44 14.78 -10.12
CA THR A 80 0.72 13.36 -10.31
C THR A 80 1.34 12.81 -9.06
N VAL A 81 0.75 11.73 -8.54
CA VAL A 81 1.30 10.97 -7.42
C VAL A 81 1.94 9.69 -7.97
N ALA A 82 3.20 9.48 -7.63
CA ALA A 82 3.94 8.25 -7.85
C ALA A 82 4.33 7.64 -6.50
N ALA A 83 4.37 6.32 -6.43
CA ALA A 83 4.71 5.60 -5.20
C ALA A 83 5.60 4.41 -5.54
N ALA A 84 6.74 4.30 -4.85
CA ALA A 84 7.66 3.18 -4.99
C ALA A 84 7.30 2.04 -4.04
N GLN A 85 7.78 0.84 -4.36
CA GLN A 85 7.69 -0.33 -3.49
C GLN A 85 8.44 -0.08 -2.18
N VAL A 86 7.84 -0.50 -1.06
CA VAL A 86 8.42 -0.38 0.28
C VAL A 86 8.86 -1.76 0.76
N LEU A 87 10.02 -1.83 1.42
CA LEU A 87 10.48 -3.02 2.12
C LEU A 87 10.33 -2.79 3.62
N SER A 88 9.57 -3.66 4.30
CA SER A 88 9.44 -3.63 5.76
C SER A 88 9.51 -5.04 6.30
N ASN A 89 10.38 -5.28 7.29
CA ASN A 89 10.65 -6.60 7.86
C ASN A 89 10.89 -7.69 6.80
N ASN A 90 11.70 -7.39 5.77
CA ASN A 90 11.97 -8.26 4.61
C ASN A 90 10.75 -8.61 3.73
N VAL A 91 9.58 -8.04 3.97
CA VAL A 91 8.39 -8.17 3.12
C VAL A 91 8.31 -6.97 2.16
N ARG A 92 8.03 -7.27 0.88
CA ARG A 92 7.88 -6.26 -0.18
C ARG A 92 6.42 -5.87 -0.34
N TYR A 93 6.15 -4.57 -0.26
CA TYR A 93 4.84 -3.96 -0.43
C TYR A 93 4.82 -3.11 -1.70
N ASN A 94 3.98 -3.44 -2.67
CA ASN A 94 3.80 -2.66 -3.89
C ASN A 94 2.64 -1.69 -3.72
N ALA A 95 2.78 -0.51 -4.32
CA ALA A 95 1.76 0.52 -4.27
C ALA A 95 0.76 0.35 -5.41
N THR A 96 -0.52 0.50 -5.09
CA THR A 96 -1.61 0.71 -6.03
C THR A 96 -2.14 2.11 -5.82
N ILE A 97 -2.10 2.94 -6.86
CA ILE A 97 -2.52 4.33 -6.79
C ILE A 97 -3.90 4.48 -7.45
N THR A 98 -4.81 5.20 -6.82
CA THR A 98 -6.15 5.52 -7.36
C THR A 98 -6.42 7.01 -7.25
N GLY A 99 -6.95 7.61 -8.30
CA GLY A 99 -7.26 9.05 -8.36
C GLY A 99 -6.09 9.95 -8.80
N SER A 100 -5.00 9.37 -9.31
CA SER A 100 -3.85 10.10 -9.90
C SER A 100 -3.87 9.98 -11.42
N PRO A 101 -3.58 11.06 -12.19
CA PRO A 101 -3.39 12.43 -11.72
C PRO A 101 -4.66 13.04 -11.11
N ALA A 102 -4.50 13.89 -10.09
CA ALA A 102 -5.58 14.59 -9.43
C ALA A 102 -5.58 16.08 -9.83
N THR A 103 -6.74 16.58 -10.27
CA THR A 103 -6.93 18.02 -10.49
C THR A 103 -7.41 18.67 -9.20
N VAL A 104 -6.65 19.60 -8.66
CA VAL A 104 -6.99 20.40 -7.47
C VAL A 104 -7.54 21.75 -7.93
N ALA A 105 -8.75 22.10 -7.52
CA ALA A 105 -9.35 23.41 -7.77
C ALA A 105 -9.17 24.36 -6.57
N SER A 106 -9.40 25.66 -6.78
CA SER A 106 -9.29 26.66 -5.72
C SER A 106 -10.25 26.37 -4.56
N SER A 107 -9.74 26.36 -3.33
CA SER A 107 -10.50 26.03 -2.11
C SER A 107 -11.18 24.64 -2.12
N ALA A 108 -10.82 23.76 -3.05
CA ALA A 108 -11.37 22.41 -3.16
C ALA A 108 -10.38 21.37 -2.62
N THR A 109 -10.89 20.20 -2.24
CA THR A 109 -10.06 19.06 -1.85
C THR A 109 -10.14 17.96 -2.91
N SER A 110 -8.99 17.48 -3.36
CA SER A 110 -8.88 16.29 -4.21
C SER A 110 -8.13 15.21 -3.45
N THR A 111 -8.60 13.97 -3.56
CA THR A 111 -8.04 12.84 -2.81
C THR A 111 -7.38 11.84 -3.74
N VAL A 112 -6.16 11.43 -3.39
CA VAL A 112 -5.44 10.32 -4.01
C VAL A 112 -5.22 9.24 -2.95
N THR A 113 -5.57 8.00 -3.30
CA THR A 113 -5.33 6.85 -2.43
C THR A 113 -4.11 6.08 -2.91
N VAL A 114 -3.20 5.79 -1.99
CA VAL A 114 -2.03 4.94 -2.20
C VAL A 114 -2.15 3.73 -1.27
N ALA A 115 -2.63 2.62 -1.83
CA ALA A 115 -2.81 1.37 -1.11
C ALA A 115 -1.61 0.44 -1.35
N TYR A 116 -0.97 -0.01 -0.27
CA TYR A 116 0.13 -0.96 -0.32
C TYR A 116 -0.37 -2.39 -0.07
N SER A 117 0.16 -3.34 -0.81
CA SER A 117 -0.12 -4.77 -0.63
C SER A 117 1.12 -5.62 -0.82
N VAL A 118 1.18 -6.77 -0.13
CA VAL A 118 2.32 -7.68 -0.21
C VAL A 118 2.43 -8.23 -1.63
N THR A 119 3.58 -8.02 -2.27
CA THR A 119 3.79 -8.34 -3.69
C THR A 119 4.23 -9.78 -3.90
N ALA A 120 4.90 -10.36 -2.91
CA ALA A 120 5.15 -11.78 -2.73
C ALA A 120 5.93 -11.99 -1.44
N ASN A 121 5.67 -13.10 -0.75
CA ASN A 121 6.51 -13.53 0.37
C ASN A 121 7.91 -13.91 -0.14
N PRO A 122 9.01 -13.51 0.53
CA PRO A 122 10.34 -14.01 0.22
C PRO A 122 10.39 -15.55 0.24
N THR A 123 11.20 -16.15 -0.62
CA THR A 123 11.40 -17.60 -0.64
C THR A 123 12.67 -17.97 0.11
N VAL A 124 12.55 -18.90 1.06
CA VAL A 124 13.68 -19.45 1.82
C VAL A 124 13.76 -20.95 1.61
N VAL A 125 14.89 -21.41 1.09
CA VAL A 125 15.20 -22.84 0.98
C VAL A 125 15.82 -23.31 2.29
N ILE A 126 15.30 -24.40 2.84
CA ILE A 126 15.83 -25.09 4.02
C ILE A 126 16.32 -26.47 3.55
N SER A 127 17.58 -26.78 3.82
CA SER A 127 18.22 -28.04 3.47
C SER A 127 19.13 -28.50 4.61
N GLY A 128 19.45 -29.80 4.65
CA GLY A 128 20.39 -30.34 5.62
C GLY A 128 19.85 -30.33 7.06
N SER A 129 20.54 -29.65 7.98
CA SER A 129 20.24 -29.72 9.42
C SER A 129 19.76 -28.39 10.00
N ILE A 130 18.72 -28.44 10.82
CA ILE A 130 18.29 -27.39 11.74
C ILE A 130 18.89 -27.72 13.11
N ALA A 131 20.07 -27.16 13.37
CA ALA A 131 20.87 -27.44 14.56
C ALA A 131 20.53 -26.58 15.79
N ALA A 132 19.76 -25.50 15.59
CA ALA A 132 19.34 -24.58 16.63
C ALA A 132 17.86 -24.24 16.49
N ASN A 133 17.28 -23.66 17.54
CA ASN A 133 15.88 -23.23 17.53
C ASN A 133 15.61 -22.30 16.35
N ARG A 134 14.51 -22.57 15.64
CA ARG A 134 14.09 -21.78 14.49
C ARG A 134 12.58 -21.62 14.48
N THR A 135 12.13 -20.42 14.12
CA THR A 135 10.71 -20.11 13.94
C THR A 135 10.42 -19.79 12.48
N LEU A 136 9.37 -20.39 11.94
CA LEU A 136 8.85 -20.16 10.59
C LEU A 136 7.52 -19.39 10.68
N ALA A 137 7.31 -18.41 9.80
CA ALA A 137 6.13 -17.54 9.78
C ALA A 137 5.49 -17.43 8.40
N ALA A 138 4.20 -17.07 8.36
CA ALA A 138 3.39 -17.02 7.14
C ALA A 138 3.79 -15.92 6.14
N ASP A 139 4.71 -15.03 6.53
CA ASP A 139 5.28 -13.99 5.67
C ASP A 139 6.36 -14.53 4.72
N THR A 140 6.69 -15.82 4.78
CA THR A 140 7.81 -16.42 4.03
C THR A 140 7.35 -17.70 3.33
N ASN A 141 7.76 -17.88 2.07
CA ASN A 141 7.59 -19.11 1.31
C ASN A 141 8.75 -20.08 1.64
N TYR A 142 8.49 -21.12 2.43
CA TYR A 142 9.53 -22.08 2.79
C TYR A 142 9.56 -23.26 1.82
N VAL A 143 10.75 -23.58 1.31
CA VAL A 143 10.99 -24.74 0.44
C VAL A 143 11.93 -25.70 1.17
N LEU A 144 11.48 -26.91 1.49
CA LEU A 144 12.35 -27.98 1.97
C LEU A 144 13.01 -28.65 0.78
N ARG A 145 14.33 -28.67 0.75
CA ARG A 145 15.13 -29.29 -0.31
C ARG A 145 15.92 -30.47 0.27
N GLY A 146 15.66 -31.67 -0.24
CA GLY A 146 16.28 -32.87 0.30
C GLY A 146 15.64 -33.29 1.62
N PHE A 147 16.33 -34.18 2.32
CA PHE A 147 15.95 -34.55 3.69
C PHE A 147 16.45 -33.49 4.67
N VAL A 148 15.53 -32.88 5.40
CA VAL A 148 15.79 -31.84 6.39
C VAL A 148 15.65 -32.42 7.79
N TYR A 149 16.67 -32.24 8.62
CA TYR A 149 16.74 -32.84 9.95
C TYR A 149 16.66 -31.76 11.04
N VAL A 150 15.68 -31.84 11.92
CA VAL A 150 15.67 -31.09 13.18
C VAL A 150 16.49 -31.91 14.18
N ASN A 151 17.64 -31.39 14.59
CA ASN A 151 18.59 -32.12 15.44
C ASN A 151 18.17 -32.12 16.92
N SER A 152 18.71 -33.06 17.67
CA SER A 152 18.51 -33.15 19.12
C SER A 152 18.79 -31.81 19.80
N GLY A 153 17.92 -31.40 20.72
CA GLY A 153 18.00 -30.12 21.42
C GLY A 153 17.44 -28.92 20.65
N ALA A 154 17.19 -29.04 19.34
CA ALA A 154 16.57 -27.97 18.55
C ALA A 154 15.04 -28.06 18.57
N THR A 155 14.39 -26.90 18.60
CA THR A 155 12.95 -26.74 18.42
C THR A 155 12.67 -26.00 17.11
N LEU A 156 11.97 -26.67 16.18
CA LEU A 156 11.36 -26.02 15.02
C LEU A 156 9.95 -25.58 15.38
N THR A 157 9.72 -24.26 15.45
CA THR A 157 8.39 -23.67 15.64
C THR A 157 7.85 -23.17 14.32
N ILE A 158 6.59 -23.45 14.03
CA ILE A 158 5.90 -23.08 12.80
C ILE A 158 4.62 -22.35 13.19
N ASN A 159 4.56 -21.06 12.92
CA ASN A 159 3.42 -20.21 13.27
C ASN A 159 2.22 -20.47 12.36
N ALA A 160 1.03 -20.10 12.83
CA ALA A 160 -0.23 -20.21 12.07
C ALA A 160 -0.12 -19.62 10.66
N GLY A 161 -0.78 -20.26 9.69
CA GLY A 161 -0.82 -19.83 8.29
C GLY A 161 0.46 -20.11 7.49
N THR A 162 1.50 -20.69 8.10
CA THR A 162 2.75 -20.99 7.39
C THR A 162 2.57 -22.15 6.42
N ARG A 163 2.96 -21.93 5.16
CA ARG A 163 3.00 -22.95 4.12
C ARG A 163 4.44 -23.34 3.80
N ILE A 164 4.72 -24.63 3.86
CA ILE A 164 6.03 -25.23 3.60
C ILE A 164 5.86 -26.19 2.43
N VAL A 165 6.72 -26.08 1.42
CA VAL A 165 6.67 -26.92 0.23
C VAL A 165 7.89 -27.82 0.10
N GLY A 166 7.69 -29.04 -0.41
CA GLY A 166 8.79 -29.89 -0.84
C GLY A 166 9.29 -29.50 -2.22
N ASP A 167 10.61 -29.31 -2.36
CA ASP A 167 11.28 -29.12 -3.63
C ASP A 167 11.12 -30.39 -4.47
N THR A 168 10.48 -30.27 -5.63
CA THR A 168 10.23 -31.41 -6.53
C THR A 168 11.37 -31.68 -7.51
N THR A 169 12.46 -30.91 -7.43
CA THR A 169 13.65 -31.06 -8.28
C THR A 169 14.81 -31.76 -7.57
N ALA A 170 14.73 -31.89 -6.23
CA ALA A 170 15.72 -32.58 -5.43
C ALA A 170 15.38 -34.07 -5.23
N LEU A 171 16.39 -34.87 -4.85
CA LEU A 171 16.21 -36.27 -4.47
C LEU A 171 15.46 -36.35 -3.13
N GLY A 172 14.14 -36.27 -3.21
CA GLY A 172 13.23 -36.27 -2.06
C GLY A 172 13.18 -34.92 -1.34
N SER A 173 12.07 -34.70 -0.65
CA SER A 173 11.87 -33.53 0.21
C SER A 173 11.03 -33.96 1.40
N ALA A 174 11.66 -34.12 2.57
CA ALA A 174 10.97 -34.60 3.78
C ALA A 174 11.57 -33.95 5.03
N LEU A 175 10.76 -33.84 6.09
CA LEU A 175 11.18 -33.29 7.38
C LEU A 175 11.32 -34.41 8.40
N PHE A 176 12.51 -34.57 8.95
CA PHE A 176 12.83 -35.51 10.02
C PHE A 176 13.02 -34.76 11.33
N VAL A 177 12.15 -35.01 12.30
CA VAL A 177 12.30 -34.55 13.67
C VAL A 177 13.03 -35.65 14.43
N LEU A 178 14.33 -35.48 14.66
CA LEU A 178 15.16 -36.51 15.27
C LEU A 178 14.87 -36.67 16.76
N ARG A 179 15.38 -37.75 17.34
CA ARG A 179 15.24 -38.02 18.77
C ARG A 179 15.81 -36.86 19.59
N GLY A 180 15.05 -36.39 20.57
CA GLY A 180 15.42 -35.24 21.40
C GLY A 180 15.19 -33.88 20.75
N ALA A 181 14.72 -33.83 19.50
CA ALA A 181 14.26 -32.61 18.85
C ALA A 181 12.77 -32.37 19.12
N ARG A 182 12.30 -31.15 18.87
CA ARG A 182 10.89 -30.78 19.01
C ARG A 182 10.36 -30.07 17.77
N LEU A 183 9.14 -30.43 17.37
CA LEU A 183 8.35 -29.70 16.39
C LEU A 183 7.15 -29.08 17.08
N VAL A 184 6.91 -27.79 16.82
CA VAL A 184 5.77 -27.02 17.34
C VAL A 184 5.05 -26.41 16.15
N ALA A 185 3.94 -27.01 15.73
CA ALA A 185 3.12 -26.50 14.63
C ALA A 185 1.86 -25.82 15.19
N ASN A 186 1.89 -24.50 15.34
CA ASN A 186 0.83 -23.70 15.94
C ASN A 186 -0.22 -23.26 14.89
N GLY A 187 -0.71 -24.22 14.09
CA GLY A 187 -1.79 -23.96 13.13
C GLY A 187 -3.14 -23.76 13.84
N THR A 188 -4.02 -22.98 13.23
CA THR A 188 -5.43 -22.85 13.64
C THR A 188 -6.34 -23.29 12.49
N GLU A 189 -7.64 -23.46 12.74
CA GLU A 189 -8.60 -23.77 11.67
C GLU A 189 -8.63 -22.68 10.59
N SER A 190 -8.65 -21.41 10.99
CA SER A 190 -8.62 -20.26 10.08
C SER A 190 -7.26 -20.03 9.42
N ALA A 191 -6.18 -20.54 10.01
CA ALA A 191 -4.82 -20.36 9.52
C ALA A 191 -3.96 -21.61 9.81
N PRO A 192 -4.15 -22.69 9.04
CA PRO A 192 -3.46 -23.96 9.28
C PRO A 192 -1.97 -23.87 8.91
N VAL A 193 -1.16 -24.76 9.50
CA VAL A 193 0.18 -25.05 9.00
C VAL A 193 0.06 -26.10 7.90
N VAL A 194 0.60 -25.83 6.72
CA VAL A 194 0.44 -26.70 5.54
C VAL A 194 1.79 -27.15 5.01
N PHE A 195 2.02 -28.46 5.00
CA PHE A 195 3.10 -29.12 4.26
C PHE A 195 2.55 -29.70 2.96
N THR A 196 3.17 -29.43 1.82
CA THR A 196 2.64 -29.86 0.52
C THR A 196 3.72 -29.85 -0.58
N SER A 197 3.37 -30.30 -1.78
CA SER A 197 4.18 -30.12 -2.99
C SER A 197 4.41 -28.64 -3.36
N GLN A 198 5.59 -28.34 -3.92
CA GLN A 198 5.89 -27.05 -4.57
C GLN A 198 5.10 -26.85 -5.87
N ARG A 199 4.59 -27.92 -6.49
CA ARG A 199 3.74 -27.81 -7.68
C ARG A 199 2.43 -27.07 -7.36
N SER A 200 1.89 -26.40 -8.37
CA SER A 200 0.61 -25.73 -8.29
C SER A 200 -0.51 -26.73 -7.93
N ALA A 201 -1.56 -26.22 -7.28
CA ALA A 201 -2.74 -27.04 -6.99
C ALA A 201 -3.29 -27.66 -8.30
N GLY A 202 -3.70 -28.93 -8.25
CA GLY A 202 -4.10 -29.70 -9.44
C GLY A 202 -2.96 -30.45 -10.14
N ASN A 203 -1.70 -30.03 -9.98
CA ASN A 203 -0.53 -30.68 -10.61
C ASN A 203 0.36 -31.45 -9.63
N ARG A 204 -0.08 -31.58 -8.38
CA ARG A 204 0.66 -32.24 -7.30
C ARG A 204 0.59 -33.76 -7.49
N ALA A 205 1.72 -34.44 -7.33
CA ALA A 205 1.82 -35.88 -7.46
C ALA A 205 2.30 -36.53 -6.14
N PRO A 206 1.95 -37.81 -5.90
CA PRO A 206 2.57 -38.59 -4.83
C PRO A 206 4.10 -38.55 -4.95
N GLY A 207 4.79 -38.35 -3.82
CA GLY A 207 6.27 -38.25 -3.79
C GLY A 207 6.83 -36.84 -3.97
N ASP A 208 6.04 -35.85 -4.40
CA ASP A 208 6.47 -34.43 -4.41
C ASP A 208 6.82 -33.91 -3.01
N TRP A 209 6.21 -34.51 -1.98
CA TRP A 209 6.49 -34.30 -0.57
C TRP A 209 6.64 -35.66 0.10
N GLY A 210 7.83 -35.93 0.65
CA GLY A 210 8.23 -37.20 1.26
C GLY A 210 7.72 -37.41 2.69
N GLY A 211 7.09 -36.40 3.29
CA GLY A 211 6.39 -36.54 4.56
C GLY A 211 7.11 -35.94 5.78
N LEU A 212 6.43 -36.05 6.91
CA LEU A 212 6.93 -35.68 8.23
C LEU A 212 7.25 -36.97 9.01
N ILE A 213 8.50 -37.12 9.41
CA ILE A 213 8.99 -38.25 10.18
C ILE A 213 9.34 -37.76 11.59
N ILE A 214 8.74 -38.35 12.62
CA ILE A 214 9.05 -38.03 14.01
C ILE A 214 9.69 -39.24 14.66
N VAL A 215 10.97 -39.10 15.00
CA VAL A 215 11.74 -40.15 15.68
C VAL A 215 11.48 -40.06 17.18
N GLY A 216 10.55 -40.88 17.66
CA GLY A 216 10.14 -40.91 19.05
C GLY A 216 11.21 -41.42 20.04
N ASN A 217 10.91 -41.22 21.33
CA ASN A 217 11.75 -41.66 22.44
C ASN A 217 11.40 -43.06 22.97
N ALA A 218 10.50 -43.79 22.32
CA ALA A 218 10.12 -45.13 22.76
C ALA A 218 11.32 -46.09 22.76
N ARG A 219 11.39 -46.95 23.78
CA ARG A 219 12.36 -48.06 23.84
C ARG A 219 12.01 -49.08 22.75
N ASN A 220 13.01 -49.53 22.00
CA ASN A 220 12.84 -50.62 21.04
C ASN A 220 13.07 -51.97 21.76
N ASN A 221 12.30 -52.99 21.38
CA ASN A 221 12.43 -54.37 21.86
C ASN A 221 13.53 -55.09 21.05
N ARG A 222 14.79 -54.70 21.28
CA ARG A 222 15.94 -55.38 20.68
C ARG A 222 16.47 -56.45 21.62
#